data_AF-A0A6J6TY31-F1
#
_entry.id   AF-A0A6J6TY31-F1
#
_cell.length_a   1.000
_cell.length_b   1.000
_cell.length_c   1.000
_cell.angle_alpha   90.00
_cell.angle_beta   90.00
_cell.angle_gamma   90.00
#
_symmetry.space_group_name_H-M   'P 1'
#
loop_
_entity.id
_entity.type
_entity.pdbx_description
1 polymer ?
#
loop_
_entity_poly.entity_id
_entity_poly.type
_entity_poly.pdbx_seq_one_letter_code
_entity_poly.pdbx_strand_id
1 'polypeptide(L)'
;MPAGPAILALKTDAPLICVMISYTEIGIHIDFILVPIPTEGSENERVAQIVQNSADLFAQGIARFPHDWHMMQRIWIDGDFKDRT
;
A
#
# COMPACT_ATOMS: atom_id res chain seq x y z
N MET A 1 1.70 1.63 7.77
CA MET A 1 0.58 1.58 6.80
C MET A 1 -0.69 1.12 7.49
N PRO A 2 -1.88 1.58 7.06
CA PRO A 2 -3.14 1.21 7.70
C PRO A 2 -3.53 -0.26 7.46
N ALA A 3 -3.99 -0.94 8.50
CA ALA A 3 -4.42 -2.34 8.42
C ALA A 3 -5.85 -2.55 7.88
N GLY A 4 -6.67 -1.48 7.86
CA GLY A 4 -8.09 -1.54 7.50
C GLY A 4 -8.40 -2.29 6.19
N PRO A 5 -7.72 -1.99 5.06
CA PRO A 5 -7.95 -2.70 3.80
C PRO A 5 -7.70 -4.20 3.89
N ALA A 6 -6.63 -4.61 4.59
CA ALA A 6 -6.31 -6.03 4.78
C ALA A 6 -7.36 -6.76 5.64
N ILE A 7 -7.80 -6.11 6.73
CA ILE A 7 -8.83 -6.66 7.62
C ILE A 7 -10.15 -6.83 6.87
N LEU A 8 -10.56 -5.84 6.07
CA LEU A 8 -11.79 -5.94 5.28
C LEU A 8 -11.70 -7.08 4.27
N ALA A 9 -10.62 -7.16 3.49
CA ALA A 9 -10.43 -8.22 2.50
C ALA A 9 -10.52 -9.62 3.13
N LEU A 10 -9.89 -9.84 4.29
CA LEU A 10 -9.94 -11.12 5.01
C LEU A 10 -11.33 -11.45 5.56
N LYS A 11 -12.06 -10.45 6.08
CA LYS A 11 -13.36 -10.67 6.72
C LYS A 11 -14.51 -10.85 5.74
N THR A 12 -14.39 -10.27 4.55
CA THR A 12 -15.47 -10.27 3.54
C THR A 12 -15.18 -11.15 2.33
N ASP A 13 -13.99 -11.72 2.24
CA ASP A 13 -13.49 -12.43 1.06
C ASP A 13 -13.47 -11.54 -0.21
N ALA A 14 -13.47 -10.22 -0.02
CA ALA A 14 -13.41 -9.27 -1.12
C ALA A 14 -11.99 -9.18 -1.69
N PRO A 15 -11.84 -9.06 -3.02
CA PRO A 15 -10.53 -8.81 -3.62
C PRO A 15 -9.97 -7.46 -3.15
N LEU A 16 -8.71 -7.44 -2.76
CA LEU A 16 -7.98 -6.21 -2.47
C LEU A 16 -7.17 -5.80 -3.69
N ILE A 17 -7.39 -4.58 -4.18
CA ILE A 17 -6.71 -4.03 -5.35
C ILE A 17 -5.84 -2.85 -4.90
N CYS A 18 -4.54 -2.92 -5.18
CA CYS A 18 -3.62 -1.80 -5.08
C CYS A 18 -3.72 -0.97 -6.36
N VAL A 19 -3.91 0.34 -6.22
CA VAL A 19 -4.10 1.26 -7.34
C VAL A 19 -2.96 2.26 -7.37
N MET A 20 -2.28 2.36 -8.51
CA MET A 20 -1.25 3.38 -8.75
C MET A 20 -1.73 4.38 -9.78
N ILE A 21 -1.57 5.67 -9.48
CA ILE A 21 -1.92 6.76 -10.39
C ILE A 21 -0.62 7.45 -10.77
N SER A 22 -0.42 7.65 -12.07
CA SER A 22 0.70 8.42 -12.64
C SER A 22 0.17 9.44 -13.62
N TYR A 23 0.89 10.54 -13.80
CA TYR A 23 0.54 11.56 -14.76
C TYR A 23 1.13 11.24 -16.14
N THR A 24 0.39 11.61 -17.17
CA THR A 24 0.82 11.58 -18.57
C THR A 24 0.74 13.00 -19.12
N GLU A 25 1.27 13.25 -20.31
CA GLU A 25 1.21 14.58 -20.94
C GLU A 25 -0.21 15.15 -21.08
N ILE A 26 -1.23 14.28 -21.19
CA ILE A 26 -2.62 14.66 -21.48
C ILE A 26 -3.62 14.20 -20.41
N GLY A 27 -3.18 13.64 -19.27
CA GLY A 27 -4.10 13.09 -18.28
C GLY A 27 -3.44 12.19 -17.24
N ILE A 28 -4.15 11.17 -16.79
CA ILE A 28 -3.67 10.20 -15.80
C ILE A 28 -3.69 8.78 -16.36
N HIS A 29 -2.74 7.95 -15.93
CA HIS A 29 -2.73 6.51 -16.13
C HIS A 29 -2.95 5.81 -14.78
N ILE A 30 -3.78 4.76 -14.76
CA ILE A 30 -4.14 4.03 -13.54
C ILE A 30 -3.79 2.55 -13.71
N ASP A 31 -2.88 2.05 -12.88
CA ASP A 31 -2.60 0.62 -12.74
C ASP A 31 -3.48 0.01 -11.64
N PHE A 32 -4.16 -1.10 -11.94
CA PHE A 32 -4.90 -1.91 -10.97
C PHE A 32 -4.16 -3.23 -10.76
N ILE A 33 -3.67 -3.48 -9.55
CA ILE A 33 -2.89 -4.67 -9.23
C ILE A 33 -3.57 -5.42 -8.09
N LEU A 34 -3.92 -6.68 -8.33
CA LEU A 34 -4.49 -7.53 -7.28
C LEU A 34 -3.43 -7.79 -6.19
N VAL A 35 -3.79 -7.53 -4.94
CA VAL A 35 -2.93 -7.83 -3.79
C VAL A 35 -3.09 -9.31 -3.43
N PRO A 36 -2.00 -10.08 -3.34
CA PRO A 36 -2.08 -11.47 -2.92
C PRO A 36 -2.62 -11.60 -1.49
N ILE A 37 -3.66 -12.41 -1.32
CA ILE A 37 -4.24 -12.74 -0.01
C ILE A 37 -3.68 -14.11 0.45
N PRO A 38 -2.94 -14.16 1.57
CA PRO A 38 -2.37 -15.41 2.06
C PRO A 38 -3.45 -16.36 2.59
N THR A 39 -3.25 -17.66 2.41
CA THR A 39 -4.16 -18.73 2.85
C THR A 39 -3.75 -19.37 4.18
N GLU A 40 -2.52 -19.12 4.64
CA GLU A 40 -1.94 -19.74 5.83
C GLU A 40 -1.55 -18.68 6.88
N GLY A 41 -1.36 -19.13 8.11
CA GLY A 41 -1.02 -18.28 9.26
C GLY A 41 -2.24 -17.79 10.05
N SER A 42 -1.97 -17.25 11.23
CA SER A 42 -2.96 -16.57 12.07
C SER A 42 -3.53 -15.32 11.37
N GLU A 43 -4.69 -14.84 11.83
CA GLU A 43 -5.30 -13.61 11.28
C GLU A 43 -4.31 -12.42 11.31
N ASN A 44 -3.58 -12.25 12.42
CA ASN A 44 -2.59 -11.18 12.55
C ASN A 44 -1.43 -11.30 11.57
N GLU A 45 -0.89 -12.52 11.37
CA GLU A 45 0.18 -12.77 10.39
C GLU A 45 -0.31 -12.50 8.96
N ARG A 46 -1.53 -12.93 8.64
CA ARG A 46 -2.14 -12.68 7.33
C ARG A 46 -2.37 -11.20 7.07
N VAL A 47 -2.87 -10.45 8.06
CA VAL A 47 -3.00 -8.99 7.97
C VAL A 47 -1.65 -8.32 7.74
N ALA A 48 -0.63 -8.69 8.51
CA ALA A 48 0.72 -8.14 8.36
C ALA A 48 1.30 -8.41 6.96
N GLN A 49 1.14 -9.63 6.44
CA GLN A 49 1.58 -9.99 5.09
C GLN A 49 0.86 -9.19 4.00
N ILE A 50 -0.46 -9.02 4.09
CA ILE A 50 -1.22 -8.24 3.09
C ILE A 50 -0.77 -6.77 3.11
N VAL A 51 -0.56 -6.20 4.30
CA VAL A 51 -0.06 -4.82 4.44
C VAL A 51 1.33 -4.68 3.84
N GLN A 52 2.22 -5.65 4.06
CA GLN A 52 3.56 -5.65 3.46
C GLN A 52 3.51 -5.80 1.94
N ASN A 53 2.72 -6.74 1.41
CA ASN A 53 2.52 -6.89 -0.04
C ASN A 53 2.03 -5.58 -0.68
N SER A 54 1.11 -4.88 0.00
CA SER A 54 0.65 -3.57 -0.44
C SER A 54 1.77 -2.52 -0.41
N ALA A 55 2.62 -2.53 0.63
CA ALA A 55 3.78 -1.65 0.73
C ALA A 55 4.77 -1.86 -0.43
N ASP A 56 5.05 -3.13 -0.77
CA ASP A 56 5.98 -3.49 -1.84
C ASP A 56 5.43 -3.06 -3.21
N LEU A 57 4.12 -3.20 -3.44
CA LEU A 57 3.46 -2.71 -4.65
C LEU A 57 3.50 -1.18 -4.75
N PHE A 58 3.24 -0.46 -3.65
CA PHE A 58 3.40 0.99 -3.61
C PHE A 58 4.85 1.40 -3.89
N ALA A 59 5.83 0.75 -3.26
CA ALA A 59 7.24 1.04 -3.47
C ALA A 59 7.65 0.86 -4.94
N GLN A 60 7.20 -0.20 -5.59
CA GLN A 60 7.42 -0.43 -7.02
C GLN A 60 6.79 0.67 -7.89
N GLY A 61 5.53 1.04 -7.64
CA GLY A 61 4.85 2.08 -8.41
C GLY A 61 5.47 3.47 -8.21
N ILE A 62 5.80 3.83 -6.97
CA ILE A 62 6.48 5.09 -6.62
C ILE A 62 7.87 5.13 -7.28
N ALA A 63 8.62 4.03 -7.29
CA ALA A 63 9.93 3.99 -7.94
C ALA A 63 9.86 4.22 -9.46
N ARG A 64 8.75 3.82 -10.12
CA ARG A 64 8.53 4.10 -11.55
C ARG A 64 8.20 5.57 -11.83
N PHE A 65 7.39 6.20 -10.98
CA PHE A 65 6.93 7.58 -11.13
C PHE A 65 7.11 8.39 -9.83
N PRO A 66 8.37 8.65 -9.40
CA PRO A 66 8.63 9.21 -8.08
C PRO A 66 8.14 10.65 -7.93
N HIS A 67 8.06 11.41 -9.04
CA HIS A 67 7.61 12.80 -9.05
C HIS A 67 6.09 12.94 -8.84
N ASP A 68 5.32 11.88 -9.12
CA ASP A 68 3.87 11.86 -8.95
C ASP A 68 3.46 11.53 -7.50
N TRP A 69 4.43 11.12 -6.67
CA TRP A 69 4.18 10.78 -5.28
C TRP A 69 4.23 12.03 -4.40
N HIS A 70 3.06 12.63 -4.16
CA HIS A 70 2.91 13.87 -3.40
C HIS A 70 3.01 13.65 -1.87
N MET A 71 4.11 13.08 -1.39
CA MET A 71 4.35 12.85 0.03
C MET A 71 5.29 13.90 0.62
N MET A 72 4.76 15.09 0.89
CA MET A 72 5.52 16.19 1.50
C MET A 72 5.64 16.09 3.02
N GLN A 73 5.00 15.08 3.62
CA GLN A 73 5.05 14.78 5.05
C GLN A 73 5.97 13.58 5.31
N ARG A 74 6.63 13.56 6.47
CA ARG A 74 7.46 12.44 6.89
C ARG A 74 6.60 11.21 7.16
N ILE A 75 6.99 10.05 6.62
CA ILE A 75 6.28 8.78 6.81
C ILE A 75 7.12 7.65 7.39
N TRP A 76 8.45 7.74 7.33
CA TRP A 76 9.34 6.77 7.94
C TRP A 76 9.58 7.11 9.40
N ILE A 77 9.52 6.07 10.23
CA ILE A 77 9.64 6.12 11.71
C ILE A 77 11.08 5.90 12.18
N ASP A 78 12.04 5.91 11.27
CA ASP A 78 13.46 5.75 11.54
C ASP A 78 14.09 7.03 12.09
N GLY A 79 15.32 6.89 12.61
CA GLY A 79 16.14 8.01 13.06
C GLY A 79 15.53 8.79 14.21
N ASP A 80 15.40 10.11 14.03
CA ASP A 80 14.93 11.08 15.00
C ASP A 80 13.40 11.29 14.99
N PHE A 81 12.64 10.34 14.44
CA PHE A 81 11.18 10.42 14.40
C PHE A 81 10.60 10.69 15.80
N LYS A 82 9.76 11.73 15.92
CA LYS A 82 9.02 12.05 17.14
C LYS A 82 7.54 12.00 16.82
N ASP A 83 6.81 11.23 17.61
CA ASP A 83 5.36 11.20 17.51
C ASP A 83 4.79 12.58 17.87
N ARG A 84 3.71 12.97 17.20
CA ARG A 84 3.03 14.22 17.47
C ARG A 84 2.10 14.01 18.65
N THR A 85 2.64 14.10 19.86
CA THR A 85 1.86 14.25 21.10
C THR A 85 1.18 15.60 21.18
#